data_AF-A0A2R6EAM0-F1
#
_entry.id   AF-A0A2R6EAM0-F1
#
_cell.length_a   1.000
_cell.length_b   1.000
_cell.length_c   1.000
_cell.angle_alpha   90.00
_cell.angle_beta   90.00
_cell.angle_gamma   90.00
#
_symmetry.space_group_name_H-M   'P 1'
#
loop_
_entity.id
_entity.type
_entity.pdbx_description
1 polymer ?
#
loop_
_entity_poly.entity_id
_entity_poly.type
_entity_poly.pdbx_seq_one_letter_code
_entity_poly.pdbx_strand_id
1 'polypeptide(L)'
;MHFTQREQAALREAGLSTEEIEEASAAVVTATEADAERLEAFFADRGTVYSDMDLAHSADDHPEHAVEYLDLFTHADDIRGYLRFDSWGVPIEGGRVLSDGVVELSLGPTVDDRVRFAADRADL
;
A
#
# COMPACT_ATOMS: atom_id res chain seq x y z
N MET A 1 4.21 -9.91 16.76
CA MET A 1 4.09 -11.30 16.29
C MET A 1 3.01 -11.32 15.23
N HIS A 2 3.42 -11.49 13.98
CA HIS A 2 2.52 -11.44 12.81
C HIS A 2 1.62 -12.69 12.74
N PHE A 3 2.21 -13.89 12.87
CA PHE A 3 1.45 -15.14 12.83
C PHE A 3 0.65 -15.37 14.11
N THR A 4 -0.63 -15.66 13.95
CA THR A 4 -1.53 -16.13 15.01
C THR A 4 -1.06 -17.47 15.57
N GLN A 5 -1.53 -17.87 16.75
CA GLN A 5 -1.18 -19.17 17.34
C GLN A 5 -1.54 -20.35 16.43
N ARG A 6 -2.66 -20.25 15.69
CA ARG A 6 -3.12 -21.27 14.75
C ARG A 6 -2.19 -21.36 13.53
N GLU A 7 -1.72 -20.24 13.02
CA GLU A 7 -0.75 -20.21 11.92
C GLU A 7 0.62 -20.73 12.37
N GLN A 8 1.10 -20.32 13.54
CA GLN A 8 2.36 -20.86 14.07
C GLN A 8 2.29 -22.37 14.30
N ALA A 9 1.16 -22.92 14.74
CA ALA A 9 0.97 -24.36 14.85
C ALA A 9 1.06 -25.04 13.48
N ALA A 10 0.36 -24.52 12.47
CA ALA A 10 0.42 -25.04 11.10
C ALA A 10 1.82 -24.95 10.48
N LEU A 11 2.56 -23.86 10.73
CA LEU A 11 3.94 -23.69 10.26
C LEU A 11 4.89 -24.70 10.93
N ARG A 12 4.72 -24.97 12.24
CA ARG A 12 5.48 -26.03 12.92
C ARG A 12 5.15 -27.42 12.38
N GLU A 13 3.88 -27.69 12.10
CA GLU A 13 3.44 -28.95 11.47
C GLU A 13 4.03 -29.11 10.05
N ALA A 14 4.21 -27.99 9.32
CA ALA A 14 4.87 -27.94 8.02
C ALA A 14 6.41 -28.08 8.11
N GLY A 15 6.98 -28.14 9.32
CA GLY A 15 8.39 -28.44 9.56
C GLY A 15 9.25 -27.23 9.94
N LEU A 16 8.68 -26.04 10.11
CA LEU A 16 9.44 -24.88 10.59
C LEU A 16 9.68 -24.96 12.11
N SER A 17 10.88 -24.60 12.52
CA SER A 17 11.23 -24.35 13.91
C SER A 17 10.58 -23.06 14.42
N THR A 18 10.52 -22.90 15.75
CA THR A 18 10.08 -21.63 16.35
C THR A 18 10.98 -20.46 15.95
N GLU A 19 12.29 -20.70 15.83
CA GLU A 19 13.28 -19.68 15.42
C GLU A 19 13.02 -19.21 13.99
N GLU A 20 12.77 -20.13 13.05
CA GLU A 20 12.42 -19.79 11.66
C GLU A 20 11.09 -19.02 11.56
N ILE A 21 10.13 -19.33 12.42
CA ILE A 21 8.84 -18.60 12.47
C ILE A 21 9.03 -17.18 13.01
N GLU A 22 9.88 -17.00 14.02
CA GLU A 22 10.23 -15.68 14.55
C GLU A 22 11.00 -14.85 13.51
N GLU A 23 11.97 -15.44 12.84
CA GLU A 23 12.71 -14.81 11.74
C GLU A 23 11.77 -14.40 10.60
N ALA A 24 10.89 -15.29 10.16
CA ALA A 24 9.89 -14.97 9.15
C ALA A 24 8.95 -13.83 9.60
N SER A 25 8.53 -13.81 10.87
CA SER A 25 7.70 -12.72 11.39
C SER A 25 8.45 -11.38 11.42
N ALA A 26 9.76 -11.38 11.70
CA ALA A 26 10.58 -10.16 11.68
C ALA A 26 10.81 -9.68 10.23
N ALA A 27 11.04 -10.61 9.31
CA ALA A 27 11.21 -10.30 7.89
C ALA A 27 9.98 -9.62 7.28
N VAL A 28 8.77 -10.00 7.70
CA VAL A 28 7.53 -9.31 7.28
C VAL A 28 7.53 -7.85 7.72
N VAL A 29 7.88 -7.56 8.98
CA VAL A 29 7.92 -6.17 9.49
C VAL A 29 8.93 -5.32 8.71
N THR A 30 10.13 -5.86 8.48
CA THR A 30 11.15 -5.16 7.68
C THR A 30 10.68 -4.93 6.23
N ALA A 31 9.98 -5.91 5.63
CA ALA A 31 9.41 -5.74 4.30
C ALA A 31 8.32 -4.66 4.28
N THR A 32 7.46 -4.61 5.29
CA THR A 32 6.41 -3.59 5.44
C THR A 32 7.00 -2.18 5.56
N GLU A 33 8.07 -2.01 6.35
CA GLU A 33 8.80 -0.74 6.46
C GLU A 33 9.39 -0.32 5.10
N ALA A 34 10.07 -1.25 4.41
CA ALA A 34 10.64 -0.98 3.10
C ALA A 34 9.57 -0.64 2.04
N ASP A 35 8.41 -1.30 2.07
CA ASP A 35 7.30 -1.00 1.16
C ASP A 35 6.69 0.38 1.43
N ALA A 36 6.55 0.77 2.71
CA ALA A 36 6.08 2.12 3.05
C ALA A 36 7.03 3.20 2.49
N GLU A 37 8.35 3.03 2.66
CA GLU A 37 9.35 3.95 2.08
C GLU A 37 9.27 4.02 0.55
N ARG A 38 9.08 2.88 -0.11
CA ARG A 38 8.94 2.82 -1.58
C ARG A 38 7.66 3.49 -2.07
N LEU A 39 6.55 3.32 -1.34
CA LEU A 39 5.29 3.99 -1.64
C LEU A 39 5.46 5.51 -1.50
N GLU A 40 6.02 5.99 -0.40
CA GLU A 40 6.30 7.43 -0.25
C GLU A 40 7.20 7.97 -1.35
N ALA A 41 8.28 7.25 -1.70
CA ALA A 41 9.17 7.62 -2.80
C ALA A 41 8.45 7.64 -4.16
N PHE A 42 7.49 6.75 -4.40
CA PHE A 42 6.67 6.79 -5.62
C PHE A 42 5.90 8.12 -5.73
N PHE A 43 5.33 8.64 -4.64
CA PHE A 43 4.56 9.88 -4.68
C PHE A 43 5.43 11.15 -4.55
N ALA A 44 6.54 11.12 -3.81
CA ALA A 44 7.35 12.30 -3.47
C ALA A 44 7.89 13.06 -4.69
N ASP A 45 8.27 12.35 -5.75
CA ASP A 45 8.85 12.95 -6.96
C ASP A 45 7.79 13.27 -8.04
N ARG A 46 6.50 13.02 -7.78
CA ARG A 46 5.44 13.08 -8.78
C ARG A 46 4.40 14.14 -8.44
N GLY A 47 4.29 15.14 -9.30
CA GLY A 47 3.23 16.14 -9.20
C GLY A 47 1.85 15.59 -9.64
N THR A 48 1.83 14.58 -10.53
CA THR A 48 0.60 13.99 -11.05
C THR A 48 0.73 12.47 -11.16
N VAL A 49 -0.33 11.76 -10.79
CA VAL A 49 -0.49 10.31 -10.98
C VAL A 49 -1.83 10.00 -11.62
N TYR A 50 -1.91 8.86 -12.30
CA TYR A 50 -3.15 8.32 -12.87
C TYR A 50 -3.71 7.25 -11.95
N SER A 51 -5.02 7.07 -11.89
CA SER A 51 -5.60 5.93 -11.16
C SER A 51 -6.65 5.17 -11.95
N ASP A 52 -6.96 3.95 -11.49
CA ASP A 52 -8.11 3.16 -11.95
C ASP A 52 -9.38 3.41 -11.09
N MET A 53 -9.37 4.47 -10.29
CA MET A 53 -10.48 4.81 -9.40
C MET A 53 -11.70 5.27 -10.21
N ASP A 54 -12.86 4.66 -9.95
CA ASP A 54 -14.13 5.13 -10.48
C ASP A 54 -14.57 6.40 -9.74
N LEU A 55 -14.41 7.55 -10.41
CA LEU A 55 -14.88 8.83 -9.91
C LEU A 55 -16.30 9.10 -10.39
N ALA A 56 -17.22 9.29 -9.45
CA ALA A 56 -18.57 9.70 -9.76
C ALA A 56 -18.56 10.96 -10.64
N HIS A 57 -19.19 10.85 -11.82
CA HIS A 57 -19.29 11.90 -12.83
C HIS A 57 -17.99 12.26 -13.57
N SER A 58 -16.94 11.44 -13.47
CA SER A 58 -15.83 11.46 -14.42
C SER A 58 -16.22 10.74 -15.72
N ALA A 59 -15.72 11.24 -16.85
CA ALA A 59 -15.78 10.54 -18.14
C ALA A 59 -14.43 9.94 -18.54
N ASP A 60 -13.39 10.14 -17.72
CA ASP A 60 -12.05 9.63 -17.95
C ASP A 60 -11.90 8.24 -17.35
N ASP A 61 -11.47 7.28 -18.18
CA ASP A 61 -11.19 5.91 -17.75
C ASP A 61 -10.06 5.82 -16.70
N HIS A 62 -9.15 6.80 -16.71
CA HIS A 62 -8.03 6.90 -15.77
C HIS A 62 -7.88 8.35 -15.29
N PRO A 63 -8.56 8.75 -14.19
CA PRO A 63 -8.49 10.13 -13.71
C PRO A 63 -7.08 10.51 -13.24
N GLU A 64 -6.75 11.78 -13.45
CA GLU A 64 -5.49 12.39 -13.02
C GLU A 64 -5.62 13.02 -11.64
N HIS A 65 -4.60 12.84 -10.80
CA HIS A 65 -4.57 13.40 -9.46
C HIS A 65 -3.29 14.19 -9.24
N ALA A 66 -3.43 15.46 -8.88
CA ALA A 66 -2.31 16.29 -8.45
C ALA A 66 -1.98 15.97 -6.99
N VAL A 67 -0.80 15.40 -6.75
CA VAL A 67 -0.38 14.91 -5.42
C VAL A 67 0.25 16.06 -4.64
N GLU A 68 -0.19 16.28 -3.40
CA GLU A 68 0.49 17.19 -2.46
C GLU A 68 1.49 16.41 -1.61
N TYR A 69 1.08 15.31 -0.99
CA TYR A 69 1.95 14.41 -0.24
C TYR A 69 1.30 13.05 0.03
N LEU A 70 2.13 12.07 0.31
CA LEU A 70 1.79 10.81 0.97
C LEU A 70 2.62 10.72 2.25
N ASP A 71 1.96 10.46 3.38
CA ASP A 71 2.60 10.29 4.69
C ASP A 71 2.15 8.96 5.29
N LEU A 72 3.08 8.01 5.42
CA LEU A 72 2.84 6.66 5.89
C LEU A 72 3.55 6.37 7.21
N PHE A 73 2.95 5.50 8.00
CA PHE A 73 3.57 4.85 9.13
C PHE A 73 3.23 3.37 9.14
N THR A 74 4.09 2.58 9.78
CA THR A 74 3.91 1.14 9.88
C THR A 74 3.55 0.72 11.30
N HIS A 75 2.77 -0.35 11.41
CA HIS A 75 2.53 -1.05 12.66
C HIS A 75 2.66 -2.54 12.44
N ALA A 76 3.86 -3.07 12.71
CA ALA A 76 4.23 -4.45 12.39
C ALA A 76 4.06 -4.76 10.89
N ASP A 77 3.03 -5.51 10.52
CA ASP A 77 2.71 -5.90 9.15
C ASP A 77 1.72 -4.94 8.45
N ASP A 78 1.27 -3.91 9.15
CA ASP A 78 0.27 -2.96 8.64
C ASP A 78 0.90 -1.65 8.15
N ILE A 79 0.38 -1.10 7.06
CA ILE A 79 0.73 0.21 6.50
C ILE A 79 -0.49 1.12 6.63
N ARG A 80 -0.32 2.26 7.31
CA ARG A 80 -1.37 3.24 7.53
C ARG A 80 -0.86 4.62 7.18
N GLY A 81 -1.76 5.56 6.92
CA GLY A 81 -1.33 6.93 6.67
C GLY A 81 -2.40 7.80 6.06
N TYR A 82 -1.96 8.81 5.32
CA TYR A 82 -2.84 9.76 4.65
C TYR A 82 -2.27 10.17 3.30
N LEU A 83 -3.10 10.06 2.26
CA LEU A 83 -2.79 10.58 0.93
C LEU A 83 -3.55 11.89 0.72
N ARG A 84 -2.83 12.92 0.32
CA ARG A 84 -3.39 14.24 0.05
C ARG A 84 -3.16 14.62 -1.40
N PHE A 85 -4.27 14.92 -2.08
CA PHE A 85 -4.29 15.58 -3.39
C PHE A 85 -4.58 17.08 -3.23
N ASP A 86 -4.51 17.83 -4.32
CA ASP A 86 -4.75 19.28 -4.35
C ASP A 86 -6.09 19.72 -3.71
N SER A 87 -7.13 18.93 -3.88
CA SER A 87 -8.52 19.30 -3.56
C SER A 87 -9.12 18.46 -2.44
N TRP A 88 -8.65 17.23 -2.24
CA TRP A 88 -9.15 16.31 -1.23
C TRP A 88 -8.05 15.36 -0.72
N GLY A 89 -8.35 14.58 0.29
CA GLY A 89 -7.42 13.59 0.83
C GLY A 89 -8.16 12.46 1.49
N VAL A 90 -7.46 11.35 1.72
CA VAL A 90 -8.06 10.09 2.13
C VAL A 90 -7.10 9.31 3.04
N PRO A 91 -7.61 8.70 4.13
CA PRO A 91 -6.79 7.81 4.94
C PRO A 91 -6.38 6.57 4.13
N ILE A 92 -5.16 6.10 4.38
CA ILE A 92 -4.61 4.88 3.81
C ILE A 92 -4.67 3.76 4.83
N GLU A 93 -5.18 2.62 4.41
CA GLU A 93 -5.37 1.42 5.24
C GLU A 93 -4.55 0.21 4.76
N GLY A 94 -3.61 0.46 3.86
CA GLY A 94 -2.68 -0.52 3.31
C GLY A 94 -2.11 -0.05 1.99
N GLY A 95 -0.96 -0.58 1.61
CA GLY A 95 -0.32 -0.26 0.34
C GLY A 95 0.56 -1.39 -0.15
N ARG A 96 0.75 -1.47 -1.47
CA ARG A 96 1.60 -2.47 -2.13
C ARG A 96 2.30 -1.85 -3.32
N VAL A 97 3.56 -2.21 -3.53
CA VAL A 97 4.27 -1.90 -4.75
C VAL A 97 4.04 -3.03 -5.74
N LEU A 98 3.41 -2.76 -6.89
CA LEU A 98 3.16 -3.77 -7.93
C LEU A 98 4.29 -3.83 -8.95
N SER A 99 4.84 -2.66 -9.29
CA SER A 99 6.03 -2.49 -10.14
C SER A 99 6.67 -1.13 -9.85
N ASP A 100 7.77 -0.80 -10.54
CA ASP A 100 8.41 0.52 -10.41
C ASP A 100 7.51 1.68 -10.86
N GLY A 101 6.52 1.41 -11.72
CA GLY A 101 5.59 2.40 -12.27
C GLY A 101 4.17 2.37 -11.69
N VAL A 102 3.83 1.34 -10.89
CA VAL A 102 2.47 1.11 -10.40
C VAL A 102 2.46 0.68 -8.94
N VAL A 103 1.66 1.35 -8.14
CA VAL A 103 1.39 1.03 -6.74
C VAL A 103 -0.11 0.84 -6.52
N GLU A 104 -0.50 0.11 -5.47
CA GLU A 104 -1.90 -0.07 -5.08
C GLU A 104 -2.06 0.39 -3.63
N LEU A 105 -3.08 1.21 -3.35
CA LEU A 105 -3.41 1.67 -2.02
C LEU A 105 -4.84 1.26 -1.64
N SER A 106 -5.01 0.81 -0.41
CA SER A 106 -6.33 0.68 0.21
C SER A 106 -6.76 2.06 0.72
N LEU A 107 -7.73 2.66 0.04
CA LEU A 107 -8.27 3.96 0.40
C LEU A 107 -9.42 3.77 1.39
N GLY A 108 -9.38 4.50 2.50
CA GLY A 108 -10.33 4.33 3.58
C GLY A 108 -11.77 4.78 3.23
N PRO A 109 -12.68 4.84 4.22
CA PRO A 109 -14.13 4.71 4.02
C PRO A 109 -14.82 5.73 3.11
N THR A 110 -14.14 6.83 2.75
CA THR A 110 -14.66 7.80 1.79
C THR A 110 -14.65 7.26 0.36
N VAL A 111 -13.63 6.45 0.02
CA VAL A 111 -13.54 5.75 -1.27
C VAL A 111 -13.89 4.28 -1.08
N ASP A 112 -13.44 3.66 0.01
CA ASP A 112 -13.71 2.26 0.38
C ASP A 112 -13.34 1.28 -0.74
N ASP A 113 -12.16 1.47 -1.34
CA ASP A 113 -11.69 0.65 -2.45
C ASP A 113 -10.16 0.49 -2.47
N ARG A 114 -9.68 -0.50 -3.24
CA ARG A 114 -8.27 -0.67 -3.59
C ARG A 114 -8.02 -0.04 -4.94
N VAL A 115 -7.24 1.03 -4.93
CA VAL A 115 -6.97 1.84 -6.12
C VAL A 115 -5.51 1.70 -6.52
N ARG A 116 -5.29 1.46 -7.81
CA ARG A 116 -3.96 1.51 -8.41
C ARG A 116 -3.65 2.93 -8.81
N PHE A 117 -2.40 3.32 -8.57
CA PHE A 117 -1.83 4.57 -9.03
C PHE A 117 -0.64 4.28 -9.92
N ALA A 118 -0.60 4.93 -11.08
CA ALA A 118 0.48 4.80 -12.05
C ALA A 118 1.12 6.14 -12.37
N ALA A 119 2.42 6.07 -12.70
CA ALA A 119 3.18 7.22 -13.16
C ALA A 119 2.80 7.63 -14.60
N ASP A 120 2.40 6.65 -15.42
CA ASP A 120 1.92 6.83 -16.79
C ASP A 120 0.56 6.14 -16.95
N ARG A 121 -0.34 6.75 -17.73
CA ARG A 121 -1.66 6.19 -18.01
C ARG A 121 -1.58 4.84 -18.73
N ALA A 122 -0.53 4.57 -19.50
CA ALA A 122 -0.35 3.33 -20.23
C ALA A 122 -0.04 2.11 -19.33
N ASP A 123 0.30 2.34 -18.06
CA ASP A 123 0.59 1.28 -17.09
C ASP A 123 -0.65 0.78 -16.33
N LEU A 124 -1.84 1.36 -16.58
CA LEU A 124 -3.15 0.95 -16.02
C LEU A 124 -3.98 0.16 -17.04
#